data_AF-A0A090F3I6-F1
#
_entry.id   AF-A0A090F3I6-F1
#
_cell.length_a   1.000
_cell.length_b   1.000
_cell.length_c   1.000
_cell.angle_alpha   90.00
_cell.angle_beta   90.00
_cell.angle_gamma   90.00
#
_symmetry.space_group_name_H-M   'P 1'
#
loop_
_entity.id
_entity.type
_entity.pdbx_description
1 polymer ?
#
loop_
_entity_poly.entity_id
_entity_poly.type
_entity_poly.pdbx_seq_one_letter_code
_entity_poly.pdbx_strand_id
1 'polypeptide(L)'
;MLNVLKQPGGQVWAADAPNSANLDGKDHLKIGVTSASIAAGADRGMQWYLGQLYGVVGPGLIFAQHVFQGLKRDMLVRNDMKADEKKLAVSWPAPEDAKLVGGPQDGSLEFYPAPAQSVFVVYISPNEMIEQFPDVYGWAEHWTWVAENHDLVGAPIESESRYGNKLWSKG
;
A
#
# COMPACT_ATOMS: atom_id res chain seq x y z
N MET A 1 -6.95 -9.78 -1.74
CA MET A 1 -7.22 -9.80 -3.20
C MET A 1 -7.71 -8.41 -3.60
N LEU A 2 -7.40 -7.93 -4.82
CA LEU A 2 -7.98 -6.66 -5.31
C LEU A 2 -9.42 -6.87 -5.79
N ASN A 3 -10.32 -6.03 -5.31
CA ASN A 3 -11.73 -6.05 -5.65
C ASN A 3 -12.13 -4.72 -6.28
N VAL A 4 -13.01 -4.75 -7.28
CA VAL A 4 -13.61 -3.53 -7.85
C VAL A 4 -14.79 -3.12 -6.99
N LEU A 5 -14.75 -1.90 -6.45
CA LEU A 5 -15.87 -1.26 -5.76
C LEU A 5 -16.53 -0.25 -6.69
N LYS A 6 -17.85 -0.19 -6.66
CA LYS A 6 -18.65 0.86 -7.32
C LYS A 6 -19.15 1.81 -6.24
N GLN A 7 -18.76 3.07 -6.35
CA GLN A 7 -19.10 4.13 -5.39
C GLN A 7 -19.56 5.39 -6.13
N PRO A 8 -20.08 6.44 -5.46
CA PRO A 8 -20.57 7.65 -6.11
C PRO A 8 -19.57 8.29 -7.08
N GLY A 9 -18.27 8.28 -6.75
CA GLY A 9 -17.17 8.79 -7.57
C GLY A 9 -16.75 7.88 -8.74
N GLY A 10 -17.38 6.71 -8.89
CA GLY A 10 -17.07 5.74 -9.94
C GLY A 10 -16.46 4.43 -9.43
N GLN A 11 -15.68 3.78 -10.29
CA GLN A 11 -15.03 2.51 -9.98
C GLN A 11 -13.65 2.73 -9.36
N VAL A 12 -13.38 2.00 -8.27
CA VAL A 12 -12.08 1.98 -7.58
C VAL A 12 -11.67 0.54 -7.31
N TRP A 13 -10.38 0.24 -7.45
CA TRP A 13 -9.83 -1.04 -7.02
C TRP A 13 -9.44 -0.93 -5.56
N ALA A 14 -9.80 -1.91 -4.74
CA ALA A 14 -9.49 -1.89 -3.31
C ALA A 14 -8.96 -3.22 -2.83
N ALA A 15 -8.00 -3.17 -1.91
CA ALA A 15 -7.55 -4.30 -1.12
C ALA A 15 -7.95 -4.10 0.34
N ASP A 16 -8.32 -5.19 1.00
CA ASP A 16 -8.62 -5.15 2.44
C ASP A 16 -7.30 -5.23 3.23
N ALA A 17 -7.21 -4.43 4.29
CA ALA A 17 -6.14 -4.43 5.28
C ALA A 17 -6.76 -4.64 6.68
N PRO A 18 -6.03 -5.24 7.64
CA PRO A 18 -6.54 -5.39 8.99
C PRO A 18 -6.69 -4.01 9.64
N ASN A 19 -7.81 -3.78 10.33
CA ASN A 19 -8.00 -2.56 11.12
C ASN A 19 -7.52 -2.74 12.57
N SER A 20 -6.35 -3.33 12.77
CA SER A 20 -5.89 -3.71 14.12
C SER A 20 -5.52 -2.52 15.01
N ALA A 21 -5.34 -1.34 14.42
CA ALA A 21 -5.19 -0.08 15.14
C ALA A 21 -6.55 0.61 15.45
N ASN A 22 -7.68 0.00 15.06
CA ASN A 22 -9.04 0.53 15.20
C ASN A 22 -9.17 1.99 14.72
N LEU A 23 -8.70 2.25 13.49
CA LEU A 23 -8.57 3.61 12.96
C LEU A 23 -9.93 4.26 12.62
N ASP A 24 -10.95 3.46 12.34
CA ASP A 24 -12.28 3.92 11.95
C ASP A 24 -13.45 3.09 12.51
N GLY A 25 -13.21 2.20 13.48
CA GLY A 25 -14.26 1.37 14.09
C GLY A 25 -14.72 0.17 13.27
N LYS A 26 -14.18 -0.05 12.05
CA LYS A 26 -14.53 -1.19 11.19
C LYS A 26 -13.63 -2.40 11.45
N ASP A 27 -14.05 -3.59 11.02
CA ASP A 27 -13.23 -4.80 11.14
C ASP A 27 -12.00 -4.77 10.22
N HIS A 28 -12.15 -4.16 9.03
CA HIS A 28 -11.12 -4.07 8.00
C HIS A 28 -11.14 -2.70 7.32
N LEU A 29 -9.95 -2.25 6.90
CA LEU A 29 -9.77 -1.03 6.11
C LEU A 29 -9.75 -1.38 4.63
N LYS A 30 -10.45 -0.58 3.81
CA LYS A 30 -10.37 -0.69 2.35
C LYS A 30 -9.38 0.32 1.81
N ILE A 31 -8.27 -0.18 1.29
CA ILE A 31 -7.21 0.64 0.71
C ILE A 31 -7.42 0.71 -0.80
N GLY A 32 -7.75 1.91 -1.28
CA GLY A 32 -8.07 2.16 -2.67
C GLY A 32 -6.85 2.41 -3.55
N VAL A 33 -6.97 2.03 -4.82
CA VAL A 33 -6.06 2.38 -5.91
C VAL A 33 -6.92 2.91 -7.05
N THR A 34 -6.60 4.12 -7.51
CA THR A 34 -7.39 4.75 -8.57
C THR A 34 -7.13 4.08 -9.92
N SER A 35 -8.18 3.98 -10.75
CA SER A 35 -8.03 3.50 -12.14
C SER A 35 -7.07 4.37 -12.94
N ALA A 36 -6.97 5.67 -12.64
CA ALA A 36 -6.01 6.58 -13.25
C ALA A 36 -4.55 6.21 -12.91
N SER A 37 -4.26 5.84 -11.66
CA SER A 37 -2.93 5.38 -11.24
C SER A 37 -2.54 4.08 -11.95
N ILE A 38 -3.48 3.13 -12.08
CA ILE A 38 -3.26 1.87 -12.80
C ILE A 38 -3.01 2.13 -14.29
N ALA A 39 -3.86 2.93 -14.93
CA ALA A 39 -3.71 3.30 -16.33
C ALA A 39 -2.37 4.01 -16.59
N ALA A 40 -2.00 4.98 -15.75
CA ALA A 40 -0.72 5.67 -15.87
C ALA A 40 0.49 4.73 -15.72
N GLY A 41 0.39 3.71 -14.84
CA GLY A 41 1.40 2.66 -14.74
C GLY A 41 1.51 1.81 -16.01
N ALA A 42 0.36 1.46 -16.60
CA ALA A 42 0.30 0.71 -17.85
C ALA A 42 0.86 1.50 -19.03
N ASP A 43 0.45 2.77 -19.19
CA ASP A 43 0.90 3.66 -20.26
C ASP A 43 2.42 3.91 -20.22
N ARG A 44 3.01 3.90 -19.02
CA ARG A 44 4.46 4.05 -18.81
C ARG A 44 5.23 2.73 -18.89
N GLY A 45 4.56 1.61 -19.13
CA GLY A 45 5.21 0.29 -19.17
C GLY A 45 5.80 -0.15 -17.82
N MET A 46 5.22 0.31 -16.70
CA MET A 46 5.70 -0.01 -15.34
C MET A 46 5.29 -1.43 -14.92
N GLN A 47 5.86 -2.43 -15.59
CA GLN A 47 5.55 -3.85 -15.41
C GLN A 47 5.72 -4.34 -13.96
N TRP A 48 6.76 -3.89 -13.27
CA TRP A 48 6.97 -4.23 -11.86
C TRP A 48 5.94 -3.58 -10.94
N TYR A 49 5.60 -2.31 -11.18
CA TYR A 49 4.59 -1.61 -10.40
C TYR A 49 3.24 -2.33 -10.48
N LEU A 50 2.78 -2.64 -11.71
CA LEU A 50 1.53 -3.36 -11.91
C LEU A 50 1.62 -4.81 -11.41
N GLY A 51 2.74 -5.50 -11.64
CA GLY A 51 2.97 -6.84 -11.13
C GLY A 51 2.83 -6.90 -9.62
N GLN A 52 3.50 -5.99 -8.92
CA GLN A 52 3.42 -5.84 -7.47
C GLN A 52 2.02 -5.46 -7.00
N LEU A 53 1.30 -4.59 -7.71
CA LEU A 53 -0.07 -4.26 -7.38
C LEU A 53 -0.96 -5.51 -7.32
N TYR A 54 -0.94 -6.32 -8.38
CA TYR A 54 -1.82 -7.48 -8.50
C TYR A 54 -1.31 -8.71 -7.73
N GLY A 55 0.01 -8.92 -7.68
CA GLY A 55 0.64 -10.10 -7.10
C GLY A 55 1.11 -9.96 -5.65
N VAL A 56 1.35 -8.73 -5.17
CA VAL A 56 1.88 -8.48 -3.81
C VAL A 56 0.92 -7.64 -2.98
N VAL A 57 0.58 -6.41 -3.41
CA VAL A 57 -0.28 -5.48 -2.66
C VAL A 57 -1.68 -6.05 -2.48
N GLY A 58 -2.31 -6.44 -3.59
CA GLY A 58 -3.66 -6.97 -3.63
C GLY A 58 -3.90 -8.13 -2.66
N PRO A 59 -3.14 -9.22 -2.75
CA PRO A 59 -3.26 -10.35 -1.82
C PRO A 59 -2.59 -10.10 -0.46
N GLY A 60 -1.59 -9.22 -0.38
CA GLY A 60 -0.70 -9.08 0.76
C GLY A 60 -1.16 -8.13 1.86
N LEU A 61 -1.90 -7.07 1.53
CA LEU A 61 -2.30 -6.03 2.50
C LEU A 61 -3.04 -6.58 3.73
N ILE A 62 -3.79 -7.66 3.58
CA ILE A 62 -4.50 -8.31 4.69
C ILE A 62 -3.55 -8.93 5.72
N PHE A 63 -2.30 -9.22 5.33
CA PHE A 63 -1.26 -9.79 6.18
C PHE A 63 -0.34 -8.73 6.79
N ALA A 64 -0.72 -7.45 6.73
CA ALA A 64 -0.01 -6.37 7.41
C ALA A 64 0.37 -6.75 8.84
N GLN A 65 1.62 -6.53 9.19
CA GLN A 65 2.16 -6.81 10.52
C GLN A 65 2.45 -5.53 11.30
N HIS A 66 2.72 -4.41 10.61
CA HIS A 66 2.89 -3.12 11.27
C HIS A 66 2.15 -2.03 10.53
N VAL A 67 1.67 -1.07 11.31
CA VAL A 67 1.09 0.18 10.81
C VAL A 67 1.80 1.32 11.51
N PHE A 68 2.46 2.15 10.70
CA PHE A 68 3.10 3.39 11.15
C PHE A 68 2.38 4.59 10.55
N GLN A 69 2.49 5.74 11.21
CA GLN A 69 1.94 7.01 10.74
C GLN A 69 2.98 8.11 10.80
N GLY A 70 2.91 9.01 9.81
CA GLY A 70 3.76 10.17 9.68
C GLY A 70 5.09 9.77 9.05
N LEU A 71 5.32 10.14 7.79
CA LEU A 71 6.61 9.93 7.14
C LEU A 71 7.56 11.04 7.56
N LYS A 72 8.71 10.73 8.18
CA LYS A 72 9.74 11.73 8.52
C LYS A 72 10.57 12.07 7.29
N ARG A 73 9.94 12.73 6.31
CA ARG A 73 10.58 13.20 5.08
C ARG A 73 9.82 14.44 4.59
N ASP A 74 10.55 15.51 4.28
CA ASP A 74 9.93 16.71 3.72
C ASP A 74 9.15 16.37 2.44
N MET A 75 7.83 16.54 2.50
CA MET A 75 6.93 16.35 1.36
C MET A 75 5.97 17.54 1.25
N LEU A 76 5.91 18.12 0.05
CA LEU A 76 4.87 19.08 -0.32
C LEU A 76 3.88 18.38 -1.26
N VAL A 77 2.65 18.17 -0.82
CA VAL A 77 1.59 17.58 -1.65
C VAL A 77 0.44 18.56 -1.75
N ARG A 78 0.14 19.05 -2.97
CA ARG A 78 -0.99 19.97 -3.21
C ARG A 78 -1.02 21.20 -2.27
N ASN A 79 0.15 21.79 -1.98
CA ASN A 79 0.36 22.88 -1.02
C ASN A 79 0.17 22.52 0.47
N ASP A 80 -0.07 21.25 0.82
CA ASP A 80 0.00 20.78 2.21
C ASP A 80 1.46 20.43 2.55
N MET A 81 2.07 21.24 3.42
CA MET A 81 3.41 21.01 3.97
C MET A 81 3.44 19.94 5.06
N LYS A 82 2.28 19.43 5.48
CA LYS A 82 2.10 18.40 6.51
C LYS A 82 1.48 17.12 5.95
N ALA A 83 1.53 16.95 4.64
CA ALA A 83 0.98 15.76 3.98
C ALA A 83 1.71 14.48 4.41
N ASP A 84 2.97 14.62 4.83
CA ASP A 84 3.81 13.57 5.38
C ASP A 84 3.27 13.06 6.73
N GLU A 85 2.83 13.93 7.63
CA GLU A 85 2.34 13.60 8.99
C GLU A 85 1.15 12.62 8.99
N LYS A 86 0.30 12.67 7.96
CA LYS A 86 -0.94 11.90 7.90
C LYS A 86 -0.83 10.57 7.16
N LYS A 87 0.28 10.33 6.45
CA LYS A 87 0.46 9.11 5.67
C LYS A 87 0.66 7.90 6.57
N LEU A 88 0.08 6.78 6.17
CA LEU A 88 0.35 5.49 6.77
C LEU A 88 1.43 4.75 5.98
N ALA A 89 2.27 4.02 6.69
CA ALA A 89 3.12 2.99 6.12
C ALA A 89 2.69 1.65 6.72
N VAL A 90 2.30 0.73 5.85
CA VAL A 90 1.86 -0.62 6.21
C VAL A 90 2.89 -1.60 5.70
N SER A 91 3.39 -2.50 6.57
CA SER A 91 4.46 -3.44 6.20
C SER A 91 4.16 -4.88 6.57
N TRP A 92 4.68 -5.81 5.78
CA TRP A 92 4.68 -7.25 6.05
C TRP A 92 5.83 -7.96 5.31
N PRO A 93 6.28 -9.13 5.77
CA PRO A 93 7.20 -9.98 5.03
C PRO A 93 6.43 -10.71 3.91
N ALA A 94 6.50 -10.19 2.70
CA ALA A 94 5.95 -10.87 1.53
C ALA A 94 6.92 -11.98 1.07
N PRO A 95 6.42 -13.19 0.73
CA PRO A 95 7.28 -14.30 0.34
C PRO A 95 7.86 -14.15 -1.07
N GLU A 96 7.17 -13.40 -1.94
CA GLU A 96 7.46 -13.29 -3.35
C GLU A 96 7.27 -11.84 -3.82
N ASP A 97 8.04 -11.45 -4.83
CA ASP A 97 7.78 -10.28 -5.67
C ASP A 97 7.03 -10.71 -6.94
N ALA A 98 6.42 -9.76 -7.64
CA ALA A 98 5.67 -10.05 -8.84
C ALA A 98 5.92 -9.02 -9.95
N LYS A 99 6.01 -9.52 -11.19
CA LYS A 99 6.14 -8.71 -12.40
C LYS A 99 5.00 -9.04 -13.34
N LEU A 100 4.38 -8.00 -13.92
CA LEU A 100 3.45 -8.19 -15.02
C LEU A 100 4.24 -8.38 -16.33
N VAL A 101 4.08 -9.52 -16.97
CA VAL A 101 4.69 -9.85 -18.26
C VAL A 101 3.62 -10.06 -19.33
N GLY A 102 4.01 -10.06 -20.61
CA GLY A 102 3.09 -10.12 -21.73
C GLY A 102 2.57 -8.76 -22.15
N GLY A 103 1.62 -8.76 -23.09
CA GLY A 103 0.93 -7.59 -23.61
C GLY A 103 -0.47 -7.40 -23.01
N PRO A 104 -1.25 -6.45 -23.54
CA PRO A 104 -2.58 -6.13 -23.02
C PRO A 104 -3.61 -7.28 -23.05
N GLN A 105 -3.40 -8.29 -23.89
CA GLN A 105 -4.36 -9.39 -24.12
C GLN A 105 -3.95 -10.71 -23.44
N ASP A 106 -2.66 -10.90 -23.20
CA ASP A 106 -2.04 -12.12 -22.69
C ASP A 106 -1.20 -11.87 -21.42
N GLY A 107 -1.44 -10.72 -20.79
CA GLY A 107 -0.75 -10.31 -19.57
C GLY A 107 -0.90 -11.34 -18.45
N SER A 108 0.23 -11.71 -17.84
CA SER A 108 0.27 -12.66 -16.72
C SER A 108 1.27 -12.22 -15.66
N LEU A 109 1.09 -12.73 -14.44
CA LEU A 109 2.02 -12.48 -13.34
C LEU A 109 3.11 -13.54 -13.33
N GLU A 110 4.35 -13.09 -13.37
CA GLU A 110 5.51 -13.89 -13.00
C GLU A 110 5.93 -13.56 -11.58
N PHE A 111 6.14 -14.60 -10.77
CA PHE A 111 6.56 -14.47 -9.38
C PHE A 111 8.06 -14.72 -9.26
N TYR A 112 8.69 -13.92 -8.39
CA TYR A 112 10.11 -13.94 -8.13
C TYR A 112 10.33 -14.07 -6.62
N PRO A 113 11.44 -14.66 -6.15
CA PRO A 113 11.77 -14.63 -4.74
C PRO A 113 11.82 -13.19 -4.22
N ALA A 114 11.25 -12.96 -3.04
CA ALA A 114 11.40 -11.68 -2.36
C ALA A 114 12.89 -11.33 -2.18
N PRO A 115 13.28 -10.05 -2.28
CA PRO A 115 14.62 -9.61 -1.93
C PRO A 115 14.98 -10.08 -0.51
N ALA A 116 16.21 -10.57 -0.35
CA ALA A 116 16.66 -11.09 0.94
C ALA A 116 16.57 -10.01 2.03
N GLN A 117 16.17 -10.43 3.24
CA GLN A 117 16.12 -9.56 4.43
C GLN A 117 15.33 -8.27 4.19
N SER A 118 14.20 -8.37 3.48
CA SER A 118 13.38 -7.24 3.11
C SER A 118 11.91 -7.48 3.44
N VAL A 119 11.21 -6.40 3.74
CA VAL A 119 9.77 -6.35 3.92
C VAL A 119 9.14 -5.51 2.82
N PHE A 120 7.89 -5.82 2.50
CA PHE A 120 7.12 -5.04 1.55
C PHE A 120 6.38 -3.93 2.30
N VAL A 121 6.44 -2.71 1.78
CA VAL A 121 5.83 -1.52 2.40
C VAL A 121 4.88 -0.86 1.42
N VAL A 122 3.67 -0.54 1.87
CA VAL A 122 2.69 0.27 1.13
C VAL A 122 2.47 1.59 1.86
N TYR A 123 2.59 2.68 1.13
CA TYR A 123 2.32 4.03 1.60
C TYR A 123 0.91 4.45 1.22
N ILE A 124 0.15 4.90 2.20
CA ILE A 124 -1.27 5.17 2.09
C ILE A 124 -1.55 6.61 2.49
N SER A 125 -2.16 7.38 1.60
CA SER A 125 -2.65 8.72 1.90
C SER A 125 -4.09 8.69 2.44
N PRO A 126 -4.49 9.66 3.27
CA PRO A 126 -5.88 9.80 3.71
C PRO A 126 -6.86 9.93 2.55
N ASN A 127 -8.10 9.48 2.74
CA ASN A 127 -9.14 9.70 1.76
C ASN A 127 -9.72 11.13 1.81
N GLU A 128 -9.16 12.03 1.02
CA GLU A 128 -9.70 13.40 0.84
C GLU A 128 -10.99 13.45 0.01
N MET A 129 -11.40 12.34 -0.61
CA MET A 129 -12.56 12.23 -1.49
C MET A 129 -13.68 11.40 -0.83
N ILE A 130 -13.86 11.53 0.48
CA ILE A 130 -14.75 10.68 1.28
C ILE A 130 -16.21 10.71 0.81
N GLU A 131 -16.70 11.83 0.29
CA GLU A 131 -18.05 11.94 -0.28
C GLU A 131 -18.21 11.10 -1.56
N GLN A 132 -17.15 10.98 -2.34
CA GLN A 132 -17.13 10.23 -3.60
C GLN A 132 -16.82 8.75 -3.38
N PHE A 133 -16.00 8.44 -2.39
CA PHE A 133 -15.52 7.09 -2.08
C PHE A 133 -15.65 6.78 -0.57
N PRO A 134 -16.88 6.76 0.00
CA PRO A 134 -17.11 6.61 1.44
C PRO A 134 -16.61 5.28 2.03
N ASP A 135 -16.48 4.23 1.22
CA ASP A 135 -15.99 2.92 1.67
C ASP A 135 -14.47 2.83 1.68
N VAL A 136 -13.76 3.75 1.01
CA VAL A 136 -12.29 3.77 0.97
C VAL A 136 -11.77 4.51 2.20
N TYR A 137 -10.90 3.85 2.97
CA TYR A 137 -10.23 4.48 4.11
C TYR A 137 -9.09 5.41 3.66
N GLY A 138 -8.28 4.93 2.71
CA GLY A 138 -7.14 5.67 2.19
C GLY A 138 -6.65 5.13 0.85
N TRP A 139 -5.71 5.84 0.23
CA TRP A 139 -5.23 5.60 -1.12
C TRP A 139 -3.81 5.07 -1.10
N ALA A 140 -3.59 3.85 -1.61
CA ALA A 140 -2.24 3.35 -1.83
C ALA A 140 -1.59 4.12 -2.99
N GLU A 141 -0.55 4.89 -2.67
CA GLU A 141 0.14 5.76 -3.64
C GLU A 141 1.41 5.13 -4.17
N HIS A 142 2.13 4.43 -3.29
CA HIS A 142 3.43 3.87 -3.58
C HIS A 142 3.65 2.62 -2.76
N TRP A 143 4.44 1.70 -3.29
CA TRP A 143 4.88 0.51 -2.60
C TRP A 143 6.27 0.13 -3.04
N THR A 144 7.02 -0.50 -2.13
CA THR A 144 8.41 -0.86 -2.38
C THR A 144 8.91 -1.89 -1.37
N TRP A 145 10.01 -2.54 -1.71
CA TRP A 145 10.80 -3.34 -0.78
C TRP A 145 11.71 -2.44 0.04
N VAL A 146 11.74 -2.67 1.35
CA VAL A 146 12.64 -2.00 2.28
C VAL A 146 13.37 -3.06 3.08
N ALA A 147 14.64 -2.85 3.38
CA ALA A 147 15.38 -3.73 4.29
C ALA A 147 14.59 -3.91 5.60
N GLU A 148 14.58 -5.13 6.12
CA GLU A 148 13.88 -5.50 7.34
C GLU A 148 14.66 -5.06 8.57
N ASN A 149 13.95 -4.70 9.64
CA ASN A 149 14.54 -4.50 10.95
C ASN A 149 14.80 -5.86 11.61
N HIS A 150 16.07 -6.18 11.88
CA HIS A 150 16.45 -7.43 12.54
C HIS A 150 15.87 -7.59 13.95
N ASP A 151 15.60 -6.48 14.64
CA ASP A 151 15.05 -6.49 16.00
C ASP A 151 13.51 -6.53 16.04
N LEU A 152 12.86 -6.31 14.89
CA LEU A 152 11.41 -6.30 14.76
C LEU A 152 10.99 -6.88 13.41
N VAL A 153 10.84 -8.20 13.39
CA VAL A 153 10.40 -8.97 12.21
C VAL A 153 9.16 -8.34 11.59
N GLY A 154 9.17 -8.15 10.27
CA GLY A 154 8.09 -7.55 9.49
C GLY A 154 8.10 -6.01 9.44
N ALA A 155 8.94 -5.35 10.23
CA ALA A 155 9.07 -3.90 10.21
C ALA A 155 10.20 -3.44 9.28
N PRO A 156 10.08 -2.26 8.64
CA PRO A 156 11.17 -1.65 7.90
C PRO A 156 12.33 -1.28 8.83
N ILE A 157 13.56 -1.38 8.34
CA ILE A 157 14.75 -0.90 9.03
C ILE A 157 14.56 0.56 9.45
N GLU A 158 15.07 0.92 10.63
CA GLU A 158 15.01 2.30 11.15
C GLU A 158 13.57 2.85 11.24
N SER A 159 12.56 2.01 11.45
CA SER A 159 11.16 2.43 11.53
C SER A 159 10.92 3.59 12.52
N GLU A 160 11.69 3.66 13.61
CA GLU A 160 11.58 4.71 14.63
C GLU A 160 12.05 6.09 14.15
N SER A 161 13.03 6.14 13.24
CA SER A 161 13.53 7.39 12.66
C SER A 161 12.83 7.71 11.33
N ARG A 162 12.25 6.71 10.65
CA ARG A 162 11.48 6.89 9.40
C ARG A 162 10.05 7.35 9.63
N TYR A 163 9.45 6.96 10.74
CA TYR A 163 8.04 7.22 11.01
C TYR A 163 7.83 8.02 12.30
N GLY A 164 6.74 8.78 12.34
CA GLY A 164 6.32 9.56 13.50
C GLY A 164 5.87 8.67 14.65
N ASN A 165 4.86 7.85 14.39
CA ASN A 165 4.22 7.00 15.38
C ASN A 165 4.08 5.56 14.87
N LYS A 166 4.27 4.58 15.76
CA LYS A 166 3.88 3.19 15.54
C LYS A 166 2.46 3.01 16.07
N LEU A 167 1.48 2.88 15.18
CA LEU A 167 0.08 2.74 15.55
C LEU A 167 -0.27 1.32 15.98
N TRP A 168 0.32 0.33 15.32
CA TRP A 168 0.08 -1.08 15.64
C TRP A 168 1.23 -1.98 15.19
N SER A 169 1.37 -3.12 15.87
CA SER A 169 2.25 -4.22 15.49
C SER A 169 1.61 -5.54 15.89
N LYS A 170 1.73 -6.55 15.03
CA LYS A 170 1.32 -7.92 15.34
C LYS A 170 2.26 -8.49 16.41
N GLY A 171 1.68 -9.01 17.50
CA GLY A 171 2.39 -9.73 18.56
C GLY A 171 2.52 -11.22 18.29
#